data_AF-A0A1S9U1W6-F1
#
_entry.id   AF-A0A1S9U1W6-F1
#
_cell.length_a   1.000
_cell.length_b   1.000
_cell.length_c   1.000
_cell.angle_alpha   90.00
_cell.angle_beta   90.00
_cell.angle_gamma   90.00
#
_symmetry.space_group_name_H-M   'P 1'
#
loop_
_entity.id
_entity.type
_entity.pdbx_description
1 polymer ?
#
loop_
_entity_poly.entity_id
_entity_poly.type
_entity_poly.pdbx_seq_one_letter_code
_entity_poly.pdbx_strand_id
1 'polypeptide(L)' 'MILSEVQNGTYVEPSKLLYGEYLESWFNRMKNSVCIQTAKVLEEYLNSRIISSLGNIKMVKFNIIAYAKLRQFTTR' A
#
# COMPACT_ATOMS: atom_id res chain seq x y z
N MET A 1 2.00 9.81 16.15
CA MET A 1 1.27 10.84 15.39
C MET A 1 0.80 10.17 14.10
N ILE A 2 -0.47 9.74 14.02
CA ILE A 2 -1.01 9.05 12.85
C ILE A 2 -1.37 10.14 11.83
N LEU A 3 -0.64 10.20 10.72
CA LEU A 3 -0.88 11.15 9.64
C LEU A 3 -2.17 10.74 8.91
N SER A 4 -3.28 11.38 9.25
CA SER A 4 -4.57 11.18 8.60
C SER A 4 -4.56 11.84 7.22
N GLU A 5 -4.50 11.05 6.14
CA GLU A 5 -4.67 11.55 4.77
C GLU A 5 -6.17 11.66 4.45
N VAL A 6 -6.66 12.90 4.29
CA VAL A 6 -8.03 13.17 3.83
C VAL A 6 -8.11 12.90 2.33
N GLN A 7 -8.87 11.88 1.92
CA GLN A 7 -9.28 11.70 0.52
C GLN A 7 -10.68 12.30 0.33
N ASN A 8 -10.81 13.27 -0.59
CA ASN A 8 -12.09 13.84 -1.06
C ASN A 8 -13.06 14.37 0.03
N GLY A 9 -12.56 14.85 1.17
CA GLY A 9 -13.40 15.45 2.22
C GLY A 9 -14.23 14.45 3.03
N THR A 10 -14.03 13.14 2.84
CA THR A 10 -14.66 12.12 3.66
C THR A 10 -13.63 11.59 4.68
N TYR A 11 -13.92 11.74 5.98
CA TYR A 11 -13.10 11.16 7.03
C TYR A 11 -13.18 9.64 6.96
N VAL A 12 -12.18 9.01 6.34
CA VAL A 12 -12.02 7.55 6.36
C VAL A 12 -11.04 7.23 7.47
N GLU A 13 -11.58 6.68 8.56
CA GLU A 13 -10.75 6.18 9.64
C GLU A 13 -9.78 5.11 9.07
N PRO A 14 -8.45 5.26 9.22
CA PRO A 14 -7.45 4.34 8.68
C PRO A 14 -7.65 2.89 9.15
N SER A 15 -8.42 2.73 10.22
CA SER A 15 -8.78 1.47 10.85
C SER A 15 -9.67 0.56 9.98
N LYS A 16 -10.37 1.10 8.98
CA LYS A 16 -11.30 0.32 8.14
C LYS A 16 -10.73 -0.02 6.77
N LEU A 17 -9.66 0.65 6.36
CA LEU A 17 -9.09 0.51 5.03
C LEU A 17 -8.27 -0.77 4.90
N LEU A 18 -8.44 -1.47 3.78
CA LEU A 18 -7.59 -2.60 3.41
C LEU A 18 -6.26 -2.09 2.86
N TYR A 19 -5.17 -2.81 3.14
CA TYR A 19 -3.85 -2.43 2.65
C TYR A 19 -3.79 -2.42 1.11
N GLY A 20 -4.57 -3.27 0.43
CA GLY A 20 -4.71 -3.25 -1.03
C GLY A 20 -5.29 -1.94 -1.55
N GLU A 21 -6.38 -1.46 -0.95
CA GLU A 21 -7.05 -0.21 -1.33
C GLU A 21 -6.15 1.02 -1.12
N TYR A 22 -5.34 0.99 -0.06
CA TYR A 22 -4.32 2.01 0.18
C TYR A 22 -3.27 2.01 -0.93
N LEU A 23 -2.72 0.84 -1.26
CA LEU A 23 -1.68 0.70 -2.27
C LEU A 23 -2.16 1.12 -3.65
N GLU A 24 -3.41 0.79 -4.01
CA GLU A 24 -4.01 1.26 -5.27
C GLU A 24 -4.11 2.78 -5.31
N SER A 25 -4.60 3.41 -4.24
CA SER A 25 -4.70 4.86 -4.15
C SER A 25 -3.34 5.55 -4.21
N TRP A 26 -2.35 5.01 -3.50
CA TRP A 26 -0.97 5.50 -3.52
C TRP A 26 -0.34 5.33 -4.91
N PHE A 27 -0.51 4.16 -5.53
CA PHE A 27 0.03 3.88 -6.84
C PHE A 27 -0.60 4.77 -7.91
N ASN A 28 -1.90 5.07 -7.82
CA ASN A 28 -2.57 6.02 -8.72
C ASN A 28 -2.03 7.45 -8.64
N ARG A 29 -1.52 7.88 -7.48
CA ARG A 29 -0.83 9.17 -7.34
C ARG A 29 0.61 9.10 -7.85
N MET A 30 1.32 8.03 -7.50
CA MET A 30 2.74 7.84 -7.82
C MET A 30 2.97 7.57 -9.31
N LYS A 31 2.05 6.89 -10.01
CA LYS A 31 2.19 6.56 -11.44
C LYS A 31 2.40 7.78 -12.33
N ASN A 32 1.88 8.94 -11.93
CA ASN A 32 2.05 10.20 -12.65
C ASN A 32 3.44 10.83 -12.48
N SER A 33 4.23 10.33 -11.51
CA SER A 33 5.58 10.79 -11.21
C SER A 33 6.68 9.90 -11.80
N VAL A 34 6.31 8.76 -12.40
CA VAL A 34 7.25 7.79 -12.97
C VAL A 34 6.96 7.54 -14.45
N CYS A 35 7.94 7.05 -15.20
CA CYS A 35 7.74 6.67 -16.59
C CYS A 35 6.69 5.54 -16.70
N ILE A 36 5.88 5.57 -17.76
CA ILE A 36 4.77 4.62 -18.01
C ILE A 36 5.26 3.16 -17.96
N GLN A 37 6.46 2.87 -18.50
CA GLN A 37 7.06 1.54 -18.41
C GLN A 37 7.38 1.12 -16.97
N THR A 38 7.96 2.02 -16.18
CA THR A 38 8.27 1.76 -14.77
C THR A 38 6.99 1.59 -13.94
N ALA A 39 5.96 2.40 -14.22
CA ALA A 39 4.64 2.23 -13.60
C ALA A 39 4.10 0.83 -13.86
N LYS A 40 4.09 0.37 -15.12
CA LYS A 40 3.56 -0.95 -15.48
C LYS A 40 4.26 -2.10 -14.74
N VAL A 41 5.59 -2.07 -14.65
CA VAL A 41 6.37 -3.09 -13.92
C VAL A 41 6.05 -3.06 -12.43
N LEU A 42 5.92 -1.86 -11.84
CA LEU A 42 5.58 -1.70 -10.43
C LEU A 42 4.15 -2.18 -10.12
N GLU A 43 3.20 -1.90 -11.00
CA GLU A 43 1.81 -2.34 -10.90
C GLU A 43 1.72 -3.87 -10.90
N GLU A 44 2.42 -4.53 -11.81
CA GLU A 44 2.46 -5.98 -11.91
C GLU A 44 3.06 -6.61 -10.64
N TYR A 45 4.16 -6.04 -10.14
CA TYR A 45 4.80 -6.50 -8.90
C TYR A 45 3.89 -6.32 -7.67
N LEU A 46 3.24 -5.16 -7.57
CA LEU A 46 2.32 -4.84 -6.48
C LEU A 46 1.15 -5.83 -6.47
N ASN A 47 0.51 -6.06 -7.62
CA ASN A 47 -0.61 -6.98 -7.75
C ASN A 47 -0.20 -8.43 -7.48
N SER A 48 0.89 -8.90 -8.09
CA SER A 48 1.34 -10.28 -8.00
C SER A 48 1.82 -10.67 -6.59
N ARG A 49 2.55 -9.78 -5.91
CA ARG A 49 3.20 -10.14 -4.63
C ARG A 49 2.55 -9.48 -3.43
N ILE A 50 2.40 -8.16 -3.46
CA ILE A 50 2.07 -7.39 -2.26
C ILE A 50 0.57 -7.43 -1.98
N ILE A 51 -0.27 -7.12 -2.97
CA ILE A 51 -1.73 -7.14 -2.84
C ILE A 51 -2.21 -8.58 -2.65
N SER A 52 -1.67 -9.53 -3.41
CA SER A 52 -2.01 -10.96 -3.24
C SER A 52 -1.68 -11.52 -1.84
N SER A 53 -0.63 -11.02 -1.17
CA SER A 53 -0.22 -11.51 0.15
C SER A 53 -0.77 -10.69 1.32
N LEU A 54 -0.83 -9.37 1.16
CA LEU A 54 -1.08 -8.42 2.25
C LEU A 54 -2.32 -7.55 2.00
N GLY A 55 -2.93 -7.62 0.81
CA GLY A 55 -4.04 -6.75 0.40
C GLY A 55 -5.27 -6.86 1.30
N ASN A 56 -5.59 -8.06 1.78
CA ASN A 56 -6.73 -8.31 2.68
C ASN A 56 -6.46 -7.99 4.16
N ILE A 57 -5.29 -7.45 4.50
CA ILE A 57 -4.97 -7.07 5.88
C ILE A 57 -5.47 -5.65 6.13
N LYS A 58 -6.28 -5.47 7.17
CA LYS A 58 -6.69 -4.14 7.64
C LYS A 58 -5.49 -3.35 8.15
N MET A 59 -5.40 -2.09 7.76
CA MET A 59 -4.28 -1.19 8.09
C MET A 59 -4.06 -1.01 9.61
N VAL A 60 -5.10 -1.24 10.44
CA VAL A 60 -5.01 -1.16 11.92
C VAL A 60 -3.97 -2.11 12.51
N LYS A 61 -3.77 -3.28 11.87
CA LYS A 61 -2.82 -4.29 12.35
C LYS A 61 -1.37 -4.03 11.90
N PHE A 62 -1.15 -3.02 11.07
CA PHE A 62 0.15 -2.71 10.47
C PHE A 62 1.05 -1.85 11.38
N ASN A 63 0.86 -1.88 12.70
CA ASN A 63 1.55 -0.94 13.57
C ASN A 63 3.03 -1.31 13.80
N ILE A 64 3.43 -2.59 13.91
CA ILE A 64 4.84 -2.96 14.20
C ILE A 64 5.26 -4.29 13.55
N ILE A 65 4.37 -5.28 13.51
CA ILE A 65 4.69 -6.67 13.12
C ILE A 65 4.92 -6.80 11.60
N ALA A 66 4.21 -6.01 10.79
CA ALA A 66 4.30 -6.10 9.33
C ALA A 66 5.59 -5.46 8.77
N TYR A 67 6.09 -4.38 9.37
CA TYR A 67 7.41 -3.81 9.02
C TYR A 67 8.55 -4.81 9.26
N ALA A 68 8.49 -5.57 10.35
CA ALA A 68 9.46 -6.63 10.63
C ALA A 68 9.42 -7.77 9.59
N LYS A 69 8.23 -8.06 9.04
CA LYS A 69 8.04 -9.12 8.03
C LYS A 69 8.51 -8.71 6.65
N LEU A 70 8.32 -7.44 6.25
CA LEU A 70 8.85 -6.91 4.99
C LEU A 70 10.39 -6.97 4.92
N ARG A 71 11.08 -6.76 6.06
CA ARG A 71 12.56 -6.87 6.17
C ARG A 71 13.10 -8.27 5.86
N GLN A 72 12.31 -9.32 6.10
CA GLN A 72 12.72 -10.71 5.85
C GLN A 72 12.65 -11.08 4.37
N PHE A 73 11.82 -10.40 3.56
CA PHE A 73 11.71 -10.64 2.13
C PHE A 73 12.76 -9.88 1.30
N THR A 74 13.47 -8.91 1.90
CA THR A 74 14.52 -8.11 1.22
C THR A 74 15.94 -8.64 1.48
N THR A 75 16.09 -9.73 2.24
CA THR A 75 17.39 -10.38 2.45
C THR A 75 17.41 -11.73 1.76
N ARG A 76 17.66 -11.72 0.45
CA ARG A 76 18.31 -12.81 -0.28
C ARG A 76 18.91 -12.29 -1.57
#